data_AF-A0A4Y1RI90-F1
#
_entry.id   AF-A0A4Y1RI90-F1
#
_cell.length_a   1.000
_cell.length_b   1.000
_cell.length_c   1.000
_cell.angle_alpha   90.00
_cell.angle_beta   90.00
_cell.angle_gamma   90.00
#
_symmetry.space_group_name_H-M   'P 1'
#
loop_
_entity.id
_entity.type
_entity.pdbx_description
1 polymer ?
#
loop_
_entity_poly.entity_id
_entity_poly.type
_entity_poly.pdbx_seq_one_letter_code
_entity_poly.pdbx_strand_id
1 'polypeptide(L)'
;MDTMQHVKRLAEFMGHPFSLEEERQGVVQEIINLCSFQNLSNLEVNKSGAYRVHIASQTGQTPLLVNNSAFFRRGEVGDSKNHLTVEMLEHLDKITEEKLGSFGLKL
;
A
#
# COMPACT_ATOMS: atom_id res chain seq x y z
N MET A 1 7.23 -12.48 -7.60
CA MET A 1 7.95 -11.29 -8.10
C MET A 1 8.42 -10.50 -6.90
N ASP A 2 9.63 -9.96 -6.95
CA ASP A 2 10.12 -9.02 -5.95
C ASP A 2 9.68 -7.57 -6.26
N THR A 3 9.91 -6.64 -5.34
CA THR A 3 9.51 -5.22 -5.48
C THR A 3 10.09 -4.57 -6.74
N MET A 4 11.33 -4.89 -7.11
CA MET A 4 12.01 -4.28 -8.25
C MET A 4 11.34 -4.69 -9.56
N GLN A 5 10.99 -5.97 -9.70
CA GLN A 5 10.26 -6.47 -10.86
C GLN A 5 8.90 -5.77 -11.02
N HIS A 6 8.18 -5.57 -9.91
CA HIS A 6 6.90 -4.86 -9.94
C HIS A 6 7.04 -3.39 -10.33
N VAL A 7 8.05 -2.69 -9.83
CA VAL A 7 8.30 -1.28 -10.19
C VAL A 7 8.66 -1.14 -11.67
N LYS A 8 9.51 -2.02 -12.21
CA LYS A 8 9.85 -2.03 -13.65
C LYS A 8 8.61 -2.29 -14.52
N ARG A 9 7.82 -3.30 -14.16
CA ARG A 9 6.57 -3.63 -14.87
C ARG A 9 5.56 -2.49 -14.83
N LEU A 10 5.46 -1.77 -13.71
CA LEU A 10 4.59 -0.60 -13.61
C LEU A 10 5.07 0.53 -14.53
N ALA A 11 6.38 0.78 -14.58
CA ALA A 11 6.97 1.79 -15.46
C ALA A 11 6.74 1.47 -16.94
N GLU A 12 6.93 0.20 -17.33
CA GLU A 12 6.56 -0.32 -18.67
C GLU A 12 5.07 -0.07 -18.98
N PHE A 13 4.18 -0.42 -18.05
CA PHE A 13 2.74 -0.22 -18.22
C PHE A 13 2.35 1.26 -18.38
N MET A 14 3.06 2.16 -17.71
CA MET A 14 2.87 3.61 -17.84
C MET A 14 3.48 4.20 -19.13
N GLY A 15 4.13 3.40 -19.97
CA GLY A 15 4.80 3.87 -21.18
C GLY A 15 6.17 4.53 -20.93
N HIS A 16 6.73 4.32 -19.74
CA HIS A 16 8.02 4.86 -19.31
C HIS A 16 8.94 3.74 -18.79
N PRO A 17 9.28 2.73 -19.62
CA PRO A 17 10.19 1.67 -19.20
C PRO A 17 11.57 2.25 -18.83
N PHE A 18 12.21 1.68 -17.81
CA PHE A 18 13.58 2.04 -17.46
C PHE A 18 14.55 1.62 -18.56
N SER A 19 15.47 2.53 -18.89
CA SER A 19 16.60 2.24 -19.76
C SER A 19 17.66 1.41 -19.04
N LEU A 20 18.50 0.72 -19.81
CA LEU A 20 19.64 -0.03 -19.26
C LEU A 20 20.59 0.87 -18.44
N GLU A 21 20.70 2.15 -18.80
CA GLU A 21 21.53 3.10 -18.08
C GLU A 21 20.92 3.46 -16.72
N GLU A 22 19.62 3.77 -16.66
CA GLU A 22 18.92 4.03 -15.39
C GLU A 22 18.99 2.81 -14.45
N GLU A 23 18.86 1.60 -15.00
CA GLU A 23 19.03 0.39 -14.21
C GLU A 23 20.45 0.24 -13.66
N ARG A 24 21.48 0.48 -14.48
CA ARG A 24 22.89 0.44 -14.06
C ARG A 24 23.23 1.51 -13.02
N GLN A 25 22.61 2.68 -13.14
CA GLN A 25 22.74 3.78 -12.19
C GLN A 25 21.96 3.54 -10.89
N GLY A 26 21.13 2.49 -10.82
CA GLY A 26 20.39 2.14 -9.62
C GLY A 26 19.11 2.97 -9.41
N VAL A 27 18.62 3.70 -10.42
CA VAL A 27 17.44 4.56 -10.34
C VAL A 27 16.21 3.81 -9.82
N VAL A 28 16.04 2.54 -10.22
CA VAL A 28 14.93 1.71 -9.73
C VAL A 28 15.01 1.49 -8.22
N GLN A 29 16.22 1.28 -7.68
CA GLN A 29 16.43 1.12 -6.25
C GLN A 29 16.21 2.44 -5.50
N GLU A 30 16.61 3.57 -6.07
CA GLU A 30 16.36 4.89 -5.51
C GLU A 30 14.85 5.17 -5.40
N ILE A 31 14.06 4.83 -6.43
CA ILE A 31 12.59 4.93 -6.39
C ILE A 31 12.01 4.03 -5.31
N ILE A 32 12.44 2.77 -5.22
CA ILE A 32 11.99 1.84 -4.17
C ILE A 32 12.28 2.42 -2.78
N ASN A 33 13.47 2.97 -2.57
CA ASN A 33 13.85 3.57 -1.30
C ASN A 33 13.02 4.82 -0.98
N LEU A 34 12.86 5.71 -1.96
CA LEU A 34 12.06 6.93 -1.85
C LEU A 34 10.61 6.63 -1.49
N CYS A 35 10.01 5.63 -2.13
CA CYS A 35 8.63 5.21 -1.91
C CYS A 35 8.45 4.17 -0.80
N SER A 36 9.54 3.77 -0.12
CA SER A 36 9.46 2.74 0.92
C SER A 36 8.62 3.20 2.12
N PHE A 37 7.97 2.25 2.79
CA PHE A 37 7.24 2.52 4.03
C PHE A 37 8.14 3.22 5.06
N GLN A 38 9.37 2.74 5.23
CA GLN A 38 10.33 3.32 6.16
C GLN A 38 10.65 4.78 5.83
N ASN A 39 10.88 5.12 4.55
CA ASN A 39 11.17 6.50 4.17
C ASN A 39 9.92 7.38 4.35
N LEU A 40 8.79 6.99 3.75
CA LEU A 40 7.57 7.81 3.74
C LEU A 40 6.99 8.01 5.14
N SER A 41 6.94 6.99 5.98
CA SER A 41 6.45 7.12 7.37
C SER A 41 7.32 8.04 8.24
N ASN A 42 8.58 8.27 7.85
CA ASN A 42 9.51 9.09 8.61
C ASN A 42 9.58 10.56 8.20
N LEU A 43 8.95 10.95 7.08
CA LEU A 43 8.87 12.34 6.66
C LEU A 43 8.02 13.17 7.62
N GLU A 44 8.44 14.38 7.95
CA GLU A 44 7.74 15.26 8.89
C GLU A 44 6.28 15.53 8.51
N VAL A 45 6.02 15.71 7.21
CA VAL A 45 4.66 15.88 6.68
C VAL A 45 3.76 14.68 6.96
N ASN A 46 4.32 13.47 7.06
CA ASN A 46 3.58 12.25 7.33
C ASN A 46 3.50 11.91 8.83
N LYS A 47 4.38 12.48 9.67
CA LYS A 47 4.33 12.32 11.14
C LYS A 47 3.38 13.30 11.81
N SER A 48 3.43 14.57 11.40
CA SER A 48 2.74 15.66 12.07
C SER A 48 1.73 16.40 11.19
N GLY A 49 1.78 16.19 9.87
CA GLY A 49 0.83 16.79 8.95
C GLY A 49 -0.57 16.19 9.07
N ALA A 50 -1.54 16.90 8.53
CA ALA A 50 -2.91 16.43 8.44
C ALA A 50 -3.58 16.92 7.15
N TYR A 51 -4.45 16.08 6.61
CA TYR A 51 -5.22 16.37 5.41
C TYR A 51 -6.70 16.56 5.73
N ARG A 52 -7.32 17.56 5.10
CA ARG A 52 -8.76 17.83 5.23
C ARG A 52 -9.53 16.99 4.22
N VAL A 53 -10.30 16.03 4.72
CA VAL A 53 -11.25 15.25 3.95
C VAL A 53 -12.64 15.87 4.10
N HIS A 54 -13.39 16.00 3.01
CA HIS A 54 -14.81 16.34 3.08
C HIS A 54 -15.61 15.04 3.04
N ILE A 55 -16.26 14.72 4.15
CA ILE A 55 -17.13 13.56 4.25
C ILE A 55 -18.59 13.99 4.12
N ALA A 56 -19.36 13.22 3.37
CA ALA A 56 -20.79 13.42 3.25
C ALA A 56 -21.46 13.20 4.61
N SER A 57 -22.30 14.13 5.00
CA SER A 57 -23.14 14.08 6.19
C SER A 57 -24.58 14.41 5.83
N GLN A 58 -25.51 14.14 6.74
CA GLN A 58 -26.93 14.42 6.54
C GLN A 58 -27.23 15.91 6.30
N THR A 59 -26.31 16.80 6.68
CA THR A 59 -26.44 18.26 6.56
C THR A 59 -25.53 18.88 5.50
N GLY A 60 -24.82 18.07 4.69
CA GLY A 60 -23.92 18.53 3.63
C GLY A 60 -22.54 17.87 3.70
N GLN A 61 -21.48 18.62 3.39
CA GLN A 61 -20.10 18.13 3.57
C GLN A 61 -19.52 18.66 4.88
N THR A 62 -19.06 17.75 5.75
CA THR A 62 -18.37 18.13 6.98
C THR A 62 -16.87 17.92 6.80
N PRO A 63 -16.03 18.93 7.06
CA PRO A 63 -14.58 18.76 7.00
C PRO A 63 -14.12 17.91 8.19
N LEU A 64 -13.38 16.85 7.89
CA LEU A 64 -12.65 16.02 8.85
C LEU A 64 -11.16 16.25 8.66
N LEU A 65 -10.46 16.50 9.76
CA LEU A 65 -9.01 16.55 9.75
C LEU A 65 -8.45 15.16 10.06
N VAL A 66 -7.73 14.56 9.12
CA VAL A 66 -7.10 13.26 9.27
C VAL A 66 -5.60 13.46 9.38
N ASN A 67 -5.00 13.03 10.48
CA ASN A 67 -3.54 13.07 10.63
C ASN A 67 -2.89 12.11 9.63
N ASN A 68 -1.84 12.55 8.95
CA ASN A 68 -1.18 11.76 7.91
C ASN A 68 -0.53 10.49 8.47
N SER A 69 -0.15 10.48 9.75
CA SER A 69 0.42 9.29 10.40
C SER A 69 -0.55 8.11 10.44
N ALA A 70 -1.87 8.37 10.35
CA ALA A 70 -2.89 7.33 10.28
C ALA A 70 -2.73 6.42 9.05
N PHE A 71 -2.11 6.90 7.96
CA PHE A 71 -1.85 6.11 6.76
C PHE A 71 -0.61 5.18 6.91
N PHE A 72 0.23 5.39 7.92
CA PHE A 72 1.52 4.70 8.07
C PHE A 72 1.63 3.93 9.39
N ARG A 73 0.75 2.95 9.64
CA ARG A 73 0.68 2.24 10.93
C ARG A 73 1.83 1.25 11.20
N ARG A 74 2.01 0.24 10.33
CA ARG A 74 3.06 -0.81 10.48
C ARG A 74 3.73 -1.19 9.17
N GLY A 75 2.97 -1.30 8.07
CA GLY A 75 3.53 -1.67 6.77
C GLY A 75 4.05 -3.11 6.69
N GLU A 76 3.49 -4.02 7.49
CA GLU A 76 3.99 -5.39 7.68
C GLU A 76 2.97 -6.44 7.25
N VAL A 77 3.45 -7.52 6.62
CA VAL A 77 2.66 -8.69 6.27
C VAL A 77 2.44 -9.56 7.51
N GLY A 78 1.20 -10.00 7.74
CA GLY A 78 0.86 -10.95 8.81
C GLY A 78 0.46 -10.32 10.14
N ASP A 79 0.39 -8.98 10.22
CA ASP A 79 -0.07 -8.28 11.42
C ASP A 79 -1.54 -8.60 11.82
N SER A 80 -2.33 -9.13 10.89
CA SER A 80 -3.68 -9.65 11.16
C SER A 80 -3.71 -10.65 12.32
N LYS A 81 -2.64 -11.43 12.52
CA LYS A 81 -2.50 -12.41 13.61
C LYS A 81 -2.50 -11.78 15.01
N ASN A 82 -2.23 -10.47 15.12
CA ASN A 82 -2.29 -9.73 16.38
C ASN A 82 -3.71 -9.26 16.73
N HIS A 83 -4.65 -9.38 15.79
CA HIS A 83 -6.00 -8.81 15.90
C HIS A 83 -7.12 -9.84 15.70
N LEU A 84 -6.84 -10.93 14.98
CA LEU A 84 -7.83 -11.96 14.63
C LEU A 84 -7.47 -13.29 15.28
N THR A 85 -8.50 -14.04 15.70
CA THR A 85 -8.31 -15.43 16.13
C THR A 85 -8.02 -16.33 14.92
N VAL A 86 -7.50 -17.53 15.18
CA VAL A 86 -7.27 -18.54 14.13
C VAL A 86 -8.57 -18.87 13.40
N GLU A 87 -9.67 -19.07 14.13
CA GLU A 87 -10.99 -19.34 13.54
C GLU A 87 -11.46 -18.20 12.61
N MET A 88 -11.25 -16.94 12.98
CA MET A 88 -11.61 -15.79 12.14
C MET A 88 -10.77 -15.75 10.85
N LEU A 89 -9.47 -16.07 10.94
CA LEU A 89 -8.59 -16.13 9.77
C LEU A 89 -9.03 -17.25 8.82
N GLU A 90 -9.27 -18.46 9.33
CA GLU A 90 -9.74 -19.60 8.54
C GLU A 90 -11.08 -19.31 7.87
N HIS A 91 -11.98 -18.61 8.57
CA HIS A 91 -13.25 -18.19 7.99
C HIS A 91 -13.06 -17.19 6.83
N LEU A 92 -12.16 -16.22 6.97
CA LEU A 92 -11.82 -15.28 5.91
C LEU A 92 -11.13 -15.95 4.71
N ASP A 93 -10.26 -16.93 4.96
CA ASP A 93 -9.60 -17.72 3.92
C ASP A 93 -10.65 -18.50 3.10
N LYS A 94 -11.63 -19.11 3.78
CA LYS A 94 -12.74 -19.79 3.11
C LYS A 94 -13.58 -18.85 2.24
N ILE A 95 -13.95 -17.67 2.76
CA ILE A 95 -14.68 -16.66 1.99
C ILE A 95 -13.86 -16.24 0.76
N THR A 96 -12.55 -16.02 0.93
CA THR A 96 -11.65 -15.63 -0.15
C THR A 96 -11.64 -16.66 -1.27
N GLU A 97 -11.46 -17.94 -0.94
CA GLU A 97 -11.44 -19.02 -1.93
C GLU A 97 -12.80 -19.15 -2.64
N GLU A 98 -13.91 -19.16 -1.89
CA GLU A 98 -15.26 -19.27 -2.45
C GLU A 98 -15.61 -18.12 -3.41
N LYS A 99 -15.14 -16.90 -3.12
CA LYS A 99 -15.46 -15.70 -3.91
C LYS A 99 -14.47 -15.44 -5.04
N LEU A 100 -13.18 -15.72 -4.83
CA LEU A 100 -12.11 -15.29 -5.73
C LEU A 100 -11.44 -16.44 -6.48
N GLY A 101 -11.53 -17.68 -5.99
CA GLY A 101 -10.86 -18.85 -6.56
C GLY A 101 -11.24 -19.13 -8.02
N SER A 102 -12.53 -18.94 -8.36
CA SER A 102 -13.01 -19.09 -9.75
C SER A 102 -12.42 -18.08 -10.75
N PHE A 103 -11.86 -16.97 -10.26
CA PHE A 103 -11.17 -15.96 -11.07
C PHE A 103 -9.65 -16.19 -11.15
N GLY A 104 -9.17 -17.32 -10.63
CA GLY A 104 -7.73 -17.67 -10.62
C GLY A 104 -6.91 -16.94 -9.56
N LEU A 105 -7.57 -16.21 -8.65
CA LEU A 105 -6.94 -15.62 -7.47
C LEU A 105 -6.94 -16.65 -6.35
N LYS A 106 -5.76 -17.00 -5.85
CA LYS A 106 -5.56 -18.05 -4.84
C LYS A 106 -4.85 -17.49 -3.62
N LEU A 107 -5.07 -18.13 -2.48
CA LEU A 107 -4.28 -17.96 -1.26
C LEU A 107 -2.89 -18.60 -1.36
#